data_AF-A0A969NH38-F1
#
_entry.id   AF-A0A969NH38-F1
#
_cell.length_a   1.000
_cell.length_b   1.000
_cell.length_c   1.000
_cell.angle_alpha   90.00
_cell.angle_beta   90.00
_cell.angle_gamma   90.00
#
_symmetry.space_group_name_H-M   'P 1'
#
loop_
_entity.id
_entity.type
_entity.pdbx_description
1 polymer ?
#
loop_
_entity_poly.entity_id
_entity_poly.type
_entity_poly.pdbx_seq_one_letter_code
_entity_poly.pdbx_strand_id
1 'polypeptide(L)' 'MDYCDISKEKIEFVNYSTQNGLGSNYIYSSYTDSKNRVWFAKDGGGLALFENEKIRTFKEIDSITNVVYGIAED' A
#
# COMPACT_ATOMS: atom_id res chain seq x y z
N MET A 1 4.24 -29.39 22.73
CA MET A 1 4.65 -28.10 22.18
C MET A 1 4.42 -28.19 20.69
N ASP A 2 3.26 -27.71 20.25
CA ASP A 2 2.85 -27.75 18.85
C ASP A 2 3.58 -26.66 18.09
N TYR A 3 4.52 -27.05 17.26
CA TYR A 3 5.10 -26.15 16.27
C TYR A 3 4.04 -25.95 15.17
N CYS A 4 3.55 -24.72 15.02
CA CYS A 4 2.68 -24.35 13.91
C CYS A 4 3.50 -24.49 12.62
N ASP A 5 3.28 -25.59 11.91
CA ASP A 5 3.95 -25.90 10.64
C ASP A 5 3.28 -25.07 9.53
N ILE A 6 3.84 -23.89 9.30
CA ILE A 6 3.38 -22.90 8.30
C ILE A 6 3.46 -23.45 6.86
N SER A 7 4.03 -24.63 6.65
CA SER A 7 4.09 -25.30 5.34
C SER A 7 2.76 -25.87 4.85
N LYS A 8 1.72 -25.93 5.69
CA LYS A 8 0.41 -26.50 5.34
C LYS A 8 -0.61 -25.50 4.79
N GLU A 9 -0.37 -24.21 4.91
CA GLU A 9 -1.29 -23.20 4.39
C GLU A 9 -0.82 -22.71 3.02
N LYS A 10 -1.69 -22.86 2.01
CA LYS A 10 -1.45 -22.34 0.67
C LYS A 10 -1.54 -20.82 0.72
N ILE A 11 -0.40 -20.15 0.73
CA ILE A 11 -0.33 -18.69 0.64
C ILE A 11 -0.61 -18.29 -0.80
N GLU A 12 -1.73 -17.62 -1.04
CA GLU A 12 -2.07 -17.03 -2.33
C GLU A 12 -1.71 -15.55 -2.32
N PHE A 13 -1.01 -15.10 -3.37
CA PHE A 13 -0.63 -13.70 -3.54
C PHE A 13 -1.48 -13.05 -4.62
N VAL A 14 -1.99 -11.85 -4.33
CA VAL A 14 -2.66 -11.01 -5.32
C VAL A 14 -1.70 -9.89 -5.74
N ASN A 15 -1.45 -9.77 -7.04
CA ASN A 15 -0.54 -8.76 -7.56
C ASN A 15 -1.31 -7.50 -8.00
N TYR A 16 -0.91 -6.36 -7.45
CA TYR A 16 -1.39 -5.04 -7.86
C TYR A 16 -0.26 -4.27 -8.53
N SER A 17 -0.55 -3.66 -9.66
CA SER A 17 0.41 -2.91 -10.49
C SER A 17 -0.16 -1.53 -10.88
N THR A 18 0.60 -0.77 -11.67
CA THR A 18 0.09 0.44 -12.33
C THR A 18 -1.22 0.22 -13.09
N GLN A 19 -1.48 -0.97 -13.64
CA GLN A 19 -2.73 -1.31 -14.33
C GLN A 19 -3.93 -1.37 -13.38
N ASN A 20 -3.69 -1.62 -12.09
CA ASN A 20 -4.74 -1.69 -11.05
C ASN A 20 -4.98 -0.35 -10.35
N GLY A 21 -4.43 0.75 -10.88
CA GLY A 21 -4.58 2.09 -10.31
C GLY A 21 -3.54 2.47 -9.25
N LEU A 22 -2.52 1.64 -9.03
CA LEU A 22 -1.43 1.92 -8.08
C LEU A 22 -0.59 3.12 -8.51
N GLY A 23 -0.50 3.45 -9.79
CA GLY A 23 0.18 4.66 -10.28
C GLY A 23 1.71 4.65 -10.24
N SER A 24 2.33 3.78 -9.44
CA SER A 24 3.77 3.47 -9.48
C SER A 24 4.00 2.05 -8.93
N ASN A 25 5.05 1.37 -9.41
CA ASN A 25 5.45 0.04 -8.93
C ASN A 25 6.51 0.12 -7.81
N TYR A 26 6.98 1.33 -7.49
CA TYR A 26 7.96 1.55 -6.42
C TYR A 26 7.24 2.07 -5.17
N ILE A 27 7.23 1.24 -4.13
CA ILE A 27 6.61 1.54 -2.84
C ILE A 27 7.72 1.75 -1.81
N TYR A 28 7.72 2.91 -1.17
CA TYR A 28 8.70 3.24 -0.12
C TYR A 28 8.24 2.82 1.27
N SER A 29 6.94 2.94 1.53
CA SER A 29 6.37 2.57 2.82
C SER A 29 4.89 2.18 2.67
N SER A 30 4.44 1.36 3.60
CA SER A 30 3.03 1.07 3.80
C SER A 30 2.63 1.32 5.26
N TYR A 31 1.38 1.71 5.47
CA TYR A 31 0.81 1.95 6.79
C TYR A 31 -0.64 1.46 6.83
N THR A 32 -1.00 0.70 7.85
CA THR A 32 -2.38 0.29 8.09
C THR A 32 -2.98 1.16 9.17
N ASP A 33 -4.11 1.80 8.89
CA ASP A 33 -4.82 2.63 9.87
C ASP A 33 -5.82 1.82 10.71
N SER A 34 -6.39 2.45 11.74
CA SER A 34 -7.39 1.85 12.64
C SER A 34 -8.67 1.36 11.93
N LYS A 35 -8.93 1.84 10.71
CA LYS A 35 -10.07 1.43 9.87
C LYS A 35 -9.73 0.27 8.96
N ASN A 36 -8.58 -0.37 9.16
CA ASN A 36 -8.07 -1.49 8.37
C ASN A 36 -7.88 -1.13 6.88
N ARG A 37 -7.53 0.12 6.60
CA ARG A 37 -7.17 0.59 5.26
C ARG A 37 -5.66 0.68 5.16
N VAL A 38 -5.12 0.38 3.98
CA VAL A 38 -3.68 0.36 3.75
C VAL A 38 -3.29 1.54 2.89
N TRP A 39 -2.37 2.36 3.39
CA TRP A 39 -1.78 3.49 2.70
C TRP A 39 -0.42 3.09 2.14
N PHE A 40 -0.13 3.48 0.91
CA PHE A 40 1.14 3.25 0.23
C PHE A 40 1.76 4.58 -0.17
N ALA A 41 2.98 4.82 0.28
CA ALA A 41 3.82 5.91 -0.23
C ALA A 41 4.58 5.41 -1.46
N LYS A 42 4.39 6.09 -2.59
CA LYS A 42 4.90 5.61 -3.87
C LYS A 42 5.79 6.64 -4.53
N ASP A 43 6.77 6.18 -5.28
CA ASP A 43 7.65 7.07 -6.04
C ASP A 43 6.89 7.89 -7.09
N GLY A 44 7.15 9.20 -7.10
CA GLY A 44 6.63 10.17 -8.07
C GLY A 44 5.10 10.29 -8.17
N GLY A 45 4.34 9.57 -7.33
CA GLY A 45 2.91 9.34 -7.51
C GLY A 45 2.05 9.62 -6.28
N GLY A 46 2.66 10.15 -5.22
CA GLY A 46 1.97 10.47 -3.97
C GLY A 46 1.50 9.23 -3.21
N LEU A 47 0.37 9.38 -2.53
CA LEU A 47 -0.24 8.32 -1.72
C LEU A 47 -1.21 7.46 -2.54
N ALA A 48 -1.25 6.17 -2.26
CA ALA A 48 -2.35 5.28 -2.66
C ALA A 48 -3.03 4.70 -1.42
N LEU A 49 -4.35 4.70 -1.41
CA LEU A 49 -5.17 4.04 -0.40
C LEU A 49 -5.76 2.77 -0.99
N PHE A 50 -5.55 1.66 -0.32
CA PHE A 50 -6.21 0.40 -0.54
C PHE A 50 -7.29 0.18 0.51
N GLU A 51 -8.52 0.10 0.04
CA GLU A 51 -9.72 -0.07 0.86
C GLU A 51 -10.70 -0.92 0.07
N ASN A 52 -11.24 -1.98 0.69
CA ASN A 52 -12.25 -2.86 0.07
C ASN A 52 -11.84 -3.36 -1.32
N GLU A 53 -10.63 -3.89 -1.45
CA GLU A 53 -10.04 -4.43 -2.69
C GLU A 53 -9.87 -3.40 -3.83
N LYS A 54 -10.02 -2.11 -3.53
CA LYS A 54 -9.91 -1.01 -4.49
C LYS A 54 -8.75 -0.10 -4.12
N ILE A 55 -8.01 0.33 -5.13
CA ILE A 55 -6.93 1.30 -5.00
C ILE A 55 -7.43 2.68 -5.43
N ARG A 56 -7.25 3.68 -4.56
CA ARG A 56 -7.46 5.09 -4.86
C ARG A 56 -6.12 5.80 -4.77
N THR A 57 -5.71 6.46 -5.85
CA THR A 57 -4.46 7.24 -5.87
C THR A 57 -4.76 8.72 -5.66
N PHE A 58 -4.03 9.34 -4.73
CA PHE A 58 -4.05 10.77 -4.48
C PHE A 58 -2.84 11.40 -5.18
N LYS A 59 -3.11 12.08 -6.28
CA LYS A 59 -2.12 12.86 -7.01
C LYS A 59 -2.34 14.33 -6.64
N GLU A 60 -1.49 14.88 -5.79
CA GLU A 60 -1.52 16.33 -5.57
C GLU A 60 -0.78 16.98 -6.74
N ILE A 61 -1.51 17.76 -7.53
CA ILE A 61 -0.93 18.66 -8.53
C ILE A 61 -0.53 19.91 -7.75
N ASP A 62 0.69 19.91 -7.21
CA ASP A 62 1.69 20.93 -7.52
C ASP A 62 2.95 20.71 -6.68
N SER A 63 4.05 20.54 -7.42
CA SER A 63 5.41 20.94 -7.07
C SER A 63 5.84 20.74 -5.60
N ILE A 64 6.20 19.52 -5.23
CA ILE A 64 7.53 19.08 -4.75
C ILE A 64 7.50 17.53 -4.76
N THR A 65 8.63 16.89 -5.01
CA THR A 65 8.81 15.43 -5.13
C THR A 65 8.15 14.66 -3.97
N ASN A 66 6.97 14.08 -4.24
CA ASN A 66 6.03 13.50 -3.28
C ASN A 66 6.46 12.14 -2.71
N VAL A 67 7.60 12.07 -2.01
CA VAL A 67 7.98 10.91 -1.21
C VAL A 67 7.46 11.11 0.21
N VAL A 68 6.51 10.28 0.63
CA VAL A 68 5.96 10.29 2.00
C VAL A 68 6.76 9.32 2.87
N TYR A 69 7.52 9.85 3.83
CA TYR A 69 8.38 9.07 4.72
C TYR A 69 7.69 8.57 6.00
N GLY A 70 6.50 9.08 6.31
CA GLY A 70 5.77 8.72 7.52
C GLY A 70 4.29 8.98 7.39
N ILE A 71 3.50 8.05 7.92
CA ILE A 71 2.05 8.16 8.06
C ILE A 71 1.75 7.91 9.53
N ALA A 72 1.04 8.83 10.17
CA ALA A 72 0.61 8.72 11.55
C ALA A 72 -0.89 9.05 11.64
N GLU A 73 -1.61 8.23 12.38
CA GLU A 73 -2.99 8.48 12.79
C GLU A 73 -2.98 9.29 14.11
N ASP A 74 -3.93 10.20 14.25
CA ASP A 74 -4.18 11.00 15.47
C ASP A 74 -5.12 10.25 16.44
#